data_AF-A0A3D4HXB0-F1
#
_entry.id   AF-A0A3D4HXB0-F1
#
_cell.length_a   1.000
_cell.length_b   1.000
_cell.length_c   1.000
_cell.angle_alpha   90.00
_cell.angle_beta   90.00
_cell.angle_gamma   90.00
#
_symmetry.space_group_name_H-M   'P 1'
#
loop_
_entity.id
_entity.type
_entity.pdbx_description
1 polymer ?
#
loop_
_entity_poly.entity_id
_entity_poly.type
_entity_poly.pdbx_seq_one_letter_code
_entity_poly.pdbx_strand_id
1 'polypeptide(L)'
;MAKIDPNDQEFEGILVTNVVAHPKYWDVYFTPAVRPQAKPCIAFVLPQRRRGTPAPRKGDRGRLYGQLDARGEVCGHIRGIVINRNVYRYMTREMLDAENRRTIQCMHDRDQKRYDKLKMDLRRRFAQLPSSLQQRIERLRPLIENFDIDRLELEIFVSEQAVVIAEAVGNPRKLLAFRRASDHDQHQLVPGLSTAHSGLSLATACDLTRGLLGGPTHTDKVVKYHSYLQPICGGA
;
A
#
# COMPACT_ATOMS: atom_id res chain seq x y z
N MET A 1 -8.27 -19.77 -28.92
CA MET A 1 -8.87 -19.28 -27.67
C MET A 1 -8.16 -19.98 -26.52
N ALA A 2 -7.85 -19.29 -25.42
CA ALA A 2 -7.33 -19.97 -24.23
C ALA A 2 -8.40 -20.93 -23.69
N LYS A 3 -8.02 -22.17 -23.38
CA LYS A 3 -8.93 -23.12 -22.72
C LYS A 3 -9.07 -22.70 -21.26
N ILE A 4 -10.31 -22.61 -20.78
CA ILE A 4 -10.61 -22.31 -19.38
C ILE A 4 -10.21 -23.55 -18.56
N ASP A 5 -9.48 -23.33 -17.47
CA ASP A 5 -9.10 -24.39 -16.53
C ASP A 5 -10.36 -24.97 -15.88
N PRO A 6 -10.62 -26.29 -16.01
CA PRO A 6 -11.80 -26.92 -15.47
C PRO A 6 -11.87 -26.91 -13.94
N ASN A 7 -10.76 -26.59 -13.25
CA ASN A 7 -10.71 -26.49 -11.79
C ASN A 7 -11.02 -25.08 -11.27
N ASP A 8 -11.26 -24.11 -12.17
CA ASP A 8 -11.63 -22.77 -11.76
C ASP A 8 -13.07 -22.74 -11.25
N GLN A 9 -13.27 -22.11 -10.10
CA GLN A 9 -14.61 -21.84 -9.61
C GLN A 9 -15.24 -20.73 -10.46
N GLU A 10 -16.45 -21.00 -10.96
CA GLU A 10 -17.22 -20.07 -11.78
C GLU A 10 -18.25 -19.31 -10.93
N PHE A 11 -18.31 -17.99 -11.09
CA PHE A 11 -19.35 -17.15 -10.48
C PHE A 11 -20.20 -16.49 -11.55
N GLU A 12 -21.49 -16.81 -11.59
CA GLU A 12 -22.43 -16.11 -12.46
C GLU A 12 -22.99 -14.85 -11.79
N GLY A 13 -23.09 -13.78 -12.56
CA GLY A 13 -23.69 -12.53 -12.13
C GLY A 13 -24.25 -11.71 -13.30
N ILE A 14 -24.91 -10.61 -12.96
CA ILE A 14 -25.50 -9.69 -13.93
C ILE A 14 -24.79 -8.33 -13.82
N LEU A 15 -24.50 -7.72 -14.97
CA LEU A 15 -24.02 -6.35 -15.02
C LEU A 15 -25.12 -5.37 -14.58
N VAL A 16 -24.89 -4.62 -13.51
CA VAL A 16 -25.93 -3.81 -12.85
C VAL A 16 -25.90 -2.31 -13.15
N THR A 17 -24.84 -1.78 -13.74
CA THR A 17 -24.73 -0.33 -14.03
C THR A 17 -24.28 -0.05 -15.47
N ASN A 18 -24.42 1.22 -15.86
CA ASN A 18 -23.94 1.71 -17.15
C ASN A 18 -22.42 1.64 -17.19
N VAL A 19 -21.88 1.05 -18.26
CA VAL A 19 -20.45 1.06 -18.53
C VAL A 19 -20.01 2.50 -18.73
N VAL A 20 -19.21 3.03 -17.80
CA VAL A 20 -18.50 4.29 -18.07
C VAL A 20 -17.37 3.95 -19.03
N ALA A 21 -17.49 4.42 -20.27
CA ALA A 21 -16.50 4.19 -21.30
C ALA A 21 -15.36 5.20 -21.13
N HIS A 22 -14.18 4.73 -20.74
CA HIS A 22 -12.94 5.49 -20.86
C HIS A 22 -12.28 5.14 -22.21
N PRO A 23 -11.48 6.02 -22.85
CA PRO A 23 -10.81 5.72 -24.14
C PRO A 23 -9.89 4.49 -24.17
N LYS A 24 -9.65 3.85 -23.02
CA LYS A 24 -8.74 2.70 -22.86
C LYS A 24 -9.38 1.51 -22.14
N TYR A 25 -10.53 1.68 -21.50
CA TYR A 25 -11.15 0.64 -20.67
C TYR A 25 -12.65 0.88 -20.46
N TRP A 26 -13.34 -0.15 -19.97
CA TRP A 26 -14.73 -0.13 -19.56
C TRP A 26 -14.81 -0.40 -18.07
N ASP A 27 -15.48 0.48 -17.32
CA ASP A 27 -15.83 0.21 -15.92
C ASP A 27 -17.10 -0.63 -15.88
N VAL A 28 -17.01 -1.82 -15.30
CA VAL A 28 -18.11 -2.78 -15.23
C VAL A 28 -18.39 -3.14 -13.77
N TYR A 29 -19.67 -3.12 -13.40
CA TYR A 29 -20.12 -3.47 -12.05
C TYR A 29 -20.95 -4.74 -12.11
N PHE A 30 -20.51 -5.78 -11.40
CA PHE A 30 -21.20 -7.06 -11.28
C PHE A 30 -21.93 -7.17 -9.95
N THR A 31 -23.18 -7.62 -10.01
CA THR A 31 -23.86 -8.18 -8.84
C THR A 31 -23.85 -9.71 -8.97
N PRO A 32 -23.15 -10.43 -8.06
CA PRO A 32 -23.17 -11.88 -8.03
C PRO A 32 -24.60 -12.39 -7.81
N ALA A 33 -24.98 -13.47 -8.47
CA ALA A 33 -26.31 -14.09 -8.28
C ALA A 33 -26.47 -14.74 -6.89
N VAL A 34 -25.38 -14.88 -6.13
CA VAL A 34 -25.29 -15.74 -4.94
C VAL A 34 -25.98 -15.12 -3.69
N ARG A 35 -26.28 -13.81 -3.64
CA ARG A 35 -27.05 -13.21 -2.52
C ARG A 35 -27.89 -11.99 -2.94
N PRO A 36 -29.23 -12.10 -3.04
CA PRO A 36 -30.09 -10.97 -3.42
C PRO A 36 -30.22 -9.86 -2.36
N GLN A 37 -29.73 -10.06 -1.13
CA GLN A 37 -29.93 -9.14 0.00
C GLN A 37 -28.67 -8.41 0.49
N ALA A 38 -27.48 -8.67 -0.08
CA ALA A 38 -26.26 -7.94 0.29
C ALA A 38 -25.69 -7.23 -0.96
N LYS A 39 -25.49 -5.92 -0.87
CA LYS A 39 -24.76 -5.15 -1.89
C LYS A 39 -23.26 -5.28 -1.66
N PRO A 40 -22.57 -6.14 -2.42
CA PRO A 40 -21.31 -5.72 -3.00
C PRO A 40 -21.43 -5.77 -4.52
N CYS A 41 -21.41 -4.58 -5.14
CA CYS A 41 -21.10 -4.47 -6.56
C CYS A 41 -19.58 -4.65 -6.70
N ILE A 42 -19.13 -5.70 -7.36
CA ILE A 42 -17.71 -5.84 -7.68
C ILE A 42 -17.43 -4.97 -8.90
N ALA A 43 -16.57 -3.97 -8.75
CA ALA A 43 -16.15 -3.08 -9.81
C ALA A 43 -14.92 -3.64 -10.54
N PHE A 44 -14.97 -3.61 -11.87
CA PHE A 44 -13.93 -4.11 -12.75
C PHE A 44 -13.54 -3.07 -13.77
N VAL A 45 -12.23 -2.94 -14.01
CA VAL A 45 -11.70 -2.23 -15.16
C VAL A 45 -11.39 -3.25 -16.24
N LEU A 46 -12.22 -3.31 -17.29
CA LEU A 46 -11.98 -4.17 -18.45
C LEU A 46 -11.14 -3.41 -19.47
N PRO A 47 -9.96 -3.91 -19.88
CA PRO A 47 -9.22 -3.27 -20.96
C PRO A 47 -10.08 -3.24 -22.22
N GLN A 48 -10.19 -2.08 -22.86
CA GLN A 48 -10.78 -2.01 -24.20
C GLN A 48 -9.80 -2.66 -25.17
N ARG A 49 -9.89 -3.98 -25.40
CA ARG A 49 -9.33 -4.60 -26.60
C ARG A 49 -9.66 -6.09 -26.76
N ARG A 50 -10.46 -6.37 -27.79
CA ARG A 50 -10.05 -6.96 -29.08
C ARG A 50 -10.92 -6.31 -30.18
N ARG A 51 -10.40 -6.16 -31.41
CA ARG A 51 -11.25 -5.79 -32.57
C ARG A 51 -12.38 -6.82 -32.66
N GLY A 52 -13.63 -6.39 -32.57
CA GLY A 52 -14.81 -7.25 -32.68
C GLY A 52 -15.41 -7.77 -31.36
N THR A 53 -14.86 -7.43 -30.19
CA THR A 53 -15.55 -7.72 -28.92
C THR A 53 -16.62 -6.65 -28.67
N PRO A 54 -17.91 -7.01 -28.52
CA PRO A 54 -18.96 -6.03 -28.25
C PRO A 54 -18.74 -5.35 -26.90
N ALA A 55 -19.21 -4.11 -26.75
CA ALA A 55 -19.19 -3.44 -25.45
C ALA A 55 -20.19 -4.13 -24.49
N PRO A 56 -19.84 -4.33 -23.22
CA PRO A 56 -20.78 -4.85 -22.22
C PRO A 56 -21.95 -3.87 -22.04
N ARG A 57 -23.13 -4.40 -21.74
CA ARG A 57 -24.36 -3.65 -21.48
C ARG A 57 -24.95 -4.02 -20.13
N LYS A 58 -25.70 -3.09 -19.54
CA LYS A 58 -26.50 -3.39 -18.35
C LYS A 58 -27.45 -4.56 -18.65
N GLY A 59 -27.50 -5.53 -17.75
CA GLY A 59 -28.28 -6.76 -17.91
C GLY A 59 -27.54 -7.91 -18.59
N ASP A 60 -26.36 -7.67 -19.15
CA ASP A 60 -25.52 -8.75 -19.69
C ASP A 60 -25.15 -9.74 -18.58
N ARG A 61 -25.12 -11.03 -18.92
CA ARG A 61 -24.68 -12.08 -17.99
C ARG A 61 -23.19 -12.22 -18.11
N GLY A 62 -22.51 -12.34 -16.99
CA GLY A 62 -21.11 -12.74 -17.03
C GLY A 62 -20.70 -13.69 -15.94
N ARG A 63 -19.50 -14.22 -16.20
CA ARG A 63 -18.81 -15.21 -15.40
C ARG A 63 -17.47 -14.65 -14.99
N LEU A 64 -17.21 -14.73 -13.69
CA LEU A 64 -15.93 -14.40 -13.10
C LEU A 64 -15.22 -15.69 -12.75
N TYR A 65 -13.90 -15.71 -12.99
CA TYR A 65 -13.00 -16.81 -12.69
C TYR A 65 -11.99 -16.30 -11.67
N GLY A 66 -11.96 -16.89 -10.47
CA GLY A 66 -11.16 -16.38 -9.36
C GLY A 66 -11.08 -17.38 -8.20
N GLN A 67 -10.51 -16.95 -7.08
CA GLN A 67 -10.58 -17.68 -5.81
C GLN A 67 -11.74 -17.13 -4.97
N LEU A 68 -12.37 -18.02 -4.20
CA LEU A 68 -13.26 -17.63 -3.11
C LEU A 68 -12.56 -17.81 -1.78
N ASP A 69 -12.94 -16.98 -0.82
CA ASP A 69 -12.63 -17.25 0.57
C ASP A 69 -13.55 -18.35 1.13
N ALA A 70 -13.33 -18.70 2.40
CA ALA A 70 -14.14 -19.69 3.11
C ALA A 70 -15.64 -19.30 3.23
N ARG A 71 -16.01 -18.05 2.94
CA ARG A 71 -17.39 -17.54 2.98
C ARG A 71 -18.05 -17.56 1.61
N GLY A 72 -17.35 -18.01 0.58
CA GLY A 72 -17.82 -17.98 -0.81
C GLY A 72 -17.80 -16.59 -1.42
N GLU A 73 -17.04 -15.65 -0.84
CA GLU A 73 -16.86 -14.30 -1.36
C GLU A 73 -15.62 -14.25 -2.26
N VAL A 74 -15.71 -13.51 -3.36
CA VAL A 74 -14.60 -13.35 -4.29
C VAL A 74 -13.44 -12.70 -3.54
N CYS A 75 -12.35 -13.44 -3.40
CA CYS A 75 -11.15 -12.98 -2.71
C CYS A 75 -9.93 -13.10 -3.63
N GLY A 76 -9.01 -12.14 -3.54
CA GLY A 76 -7.78 -12.14 -4.34
C GLY A 76 -7.98 -11.77 -5.82
N HIS A 77 -7.09 -12.28 -6.67
CA HIS A 77 -6.99 -11.88 -8.07
C HIS A 77 -8.01 -12.59 -8.96
N ILE A 78 -8.80 -11.81 -9.69
CA ILE A 78 -9.77 -12.31 -10.66
C ILE A 78 -9.02 -12.63 -11.95
N ARG A 79 -8.93 -13.92 -12.25
CA ARG A 79 -8.20 -14.50 -13.38
C ARG A 79 -8.91 -14.32 -14.71
N GLY A 80 -10.23 -14.27 -14.71
CA GLY A 80 -10.98 -14.11 -15.93
C GLY A 80 -12.37 -13.53 -15.78
N ILE A 81 -12.82 -12.89 -16.86
CA ILE A 81 -14.13 -12.24 -17.00
C ILE A 81 -14.67 -12.57 -18.38
N VAL A 82 -15.81 -13.24 -18.41
CA VAL A 82 -16.55 -13.60 -19.62
C VAL A 82 -17.93 -12.96 -19.55
N ILE A 83 -18.37 -12.25 -20.59
CA ILE A 83 -19.69 -11.60 -20.63
C ILE A 83 -20.38 -11.97 -21.94
N ASN A 84 -21.60 -12.50 -21.86
CA ASN A 84 -22.36 -13.01 -23.01
C ASN A 84 -21.52 -13.94 -23.91
N ARG A 85 -20.77 -14.86 -23.30
CA ARG A 85 -19.83 -15.80 -23.95
C ARG A 85 -18.58 -15.15 -24.61
N ASN A 86 -18.44 -13.83 -24.54
CA ASN A 86 -17.23 -13.15 -24.97
C ASN A 86 -16.20 -13.11 -23.84
N VAL A 87 -14.99 -13.58 -24.10
CA VAL A 87 -13.88 -13.56 -23.13
C VAL A 87 -13.21 -12.19 -23.16
N TYR A 88 -13.34 -11.40 -22.09
CA TYR A 88 -12.73 -10.07 -21.98
C TYR A 88 -11.32 -10.15 -21.39
N ARG A 89 -11.15 -11.00 -20.36
CA ARG A 89 -9.86 -11.36 -19.78
C ARG A 89 -9.93 -12.81 -19.37
N TYR A 90 -8.88 -13.58 -19.59
CA TYR A 90 -8.70 -14.87 -18.94
C TYR A 90 -7.20 -15.16 -18.88
N MET A 91 -6.72 -15.52 -17.70
CA MET A 91 -5.35 -15.90 -17.42
C MET A 91 -5.37 -17.25 -16.72
N THR A 92 -4.58 -18.20 -17.23
CA THR A 92 -4.31 -19.43 -16.47
C THR A 92 -3.52 -19.08 -15.22
N ARG A 93 -3.42 -20.03 -14.27
CA ARG A 93 -2.61 -19.84 -13.07
C ARG A 93 -1.15 -19.53 -13.42
N GLU A 94 -0.58 -20.22 -14.39
CA GLU A 94 0.80 -20.01 -14.85
C GLU A 94 0.99 -18.62 -15.46
N MET A 95 -0.02 -18.14 -16.21
CA MET A 95 0.00 -16.79 -16.79
C MET A 95 -0.08 -15.73 -15.70
N LEU A 96 -0.96 -15.90 -14.71
CA LEU A 96 -1.07 -14.97 -13.57
C LEU A 96 0.23 -14.96 -12.77
N ASP A 97 0.81 -16.12 -12.48
CA ASP A 97 2.07 -16.22 -11.75
C ASP A 97 3.22 -15.56 -12.53
N ALA A 98 3.24 -15.71 -13.87
CA ALA A 98 4.22 -15.04 -14.72
C ALA A 98 4.01 -13.50 -14.75
N GLU A 99 2.77 -13.03 -14.79
CA GLU A 99 2.46 -11.59 -14.70
C GLU A 99 2.81 -11.01 -13.33
N ASN A 100 2.52 -11.74 -12.25
CA ASN A 100 2.89 -11.35 -10.89
C ASN A 100 4.41 -11.26 -10.73
N ARG A 101 5.17 -12.26 -11.20
CA ARG A 101 6.64 -12.22 -11.21
C ARG A 101 7.17 -11.00 -11.98
N ARG A 102 6.62 -10.71 -13.16
CA ARG A 102 6.98 -9.52 -13.94
C ARG A 102 6.66 -8.23 -13.20
N THR A 103 5.50 -8.15 -12.56
CA THR A 103 5.06 -6.96 -11.81
C THR A 103 5.98 -6.71 -10.62
N ILE A 104 6.29 -7.75 -9.85
CA ILE A 104 7.24 -7.69 -8.73
C ILE A 104 8.60 -7.21 -9.22
N GLN A 105 9.12 -7.79 -10.32
CA GLN A 105 10.39 -7.36 -10.91
C GLN A 105 10.35 -5.90 -11.35
N CYS A 106 9.28 -5.46 -12.03
CA CYS A 106 9.14 -4.07 -12.45
C CYS A 106 9.05 -3.10 -11.27
N MET A 107 8.41 -3.49 -10.17
CA MET A 107 8.39 -2.69 -8.94
C MET A 107 9.79 -2.60 -8.34
N HIS A 108 10.49 -3.73 -8.20
CA HIS A 108 11.86 -3.78 -7.71
C HIS A 108 12.80 -2.90 -8.56
N ASP A 109 12.75 -3.01 -9.89
CA ASP A 109 13.56 -2.20 -10.80
C ASP A 109 13.26 -0.71 -10.68
N ARG A 110 11.99 -0.35 -10.47
CA ARG A 110 11.57 1.04 -10.28
C ARG A 110 12.10 1.59 -8.95
N ASP A 111 12.00 0.81 -7.90
CA ASP A 111 12.37 1.22 -6.54
C ASP A 111 13.91 1.29 -6.42
N GLN A 112 14.64 0.36 -7.04
CA GLN A 112 16.10 0.46 -7.21
C GLN A 112 16.51 1.73 -7.96
N LYS A 113 15.88 2.03 -9.10
CA LYS A 113 16.15 3.26 -9.87
C LYS A 113 15.86 4.53 -9.08
N ARG A 114 14.82 4.51 -8.23
CA ARG A 114 14.52 5.62 -7.32
C ARG A 114 15.62 5.77 -6.27
N TYR A 115 16.02 4.68 -5.62
CA TYR A 115 17.09 4.68 -4.64
C TYR A 115 18.40 5.19 -5.24
N ASP A 116 18.82 4.71 -6.41
CA ASP A 116 20.06 5.13 -7.06
C ASP A 116 20.12 6.65 -7.31
N LYS A 117 18.98 7.25 -7.65
CA LYS A 117 18.84 8.70 -7.82
C LYS A 117 18.94 9.48 -6.51
N LEU A 118 18.43 8.92 -5.41
CA LEU A 118 18.33 9.60 -4.11
C LEU A 118 19.50 9.24 -3.16
N LYS A 119 20.29 8.21 -3.47
CA LYS A 119 21.26 7.61 -2.55
C LYS A 119 22.20 8.61 -1.89
N MET A 120 22.73 9.57 -2.64
CA MET A 120 23.64 10.59 -2.08
C MET A 120 22.92 11.56 -1.15
N ASP A 121 21.69 11.96 -1.50
CA ASP A 121 20.86 12.82 -0.64
C ASP A 121 20.49 12.09 0.66
N LEU A 122 20.06 10.84 0.57
CA LEU A 122 19.72 10.02 1.74
C LEU A 122 20.92 9.86 2.68
N ARG A 123 22.12 9.62 2.14
CA ARG A 123 23.34 9.55 2.95
C ARG A 123 23.66 10.86 3.67
N ARG A 124 23.50 11.99 2.98
CA ARG A 124 23.72 13.32 3.58
C ARG A 124 22.72 13.58 4.71
N ARG A 125 21.44 13.33 4.47
CA ARG A 125 20.36 13.51 5.45
C ARG A 125 20.54 12.59 6.66
N PHE A 126 20.90 11.34 6.42
CA PHE A 126 21.26 10.39 7.47
C PHE A 126 22.39 10.91 8.36
N ALA A 127 23.47 11.44 7.78
CA ALA A 127 24.61 11.97 8.53
C ALA A 127 24.27 13.21 9.37
N GLN A 128 23.19 13.93 9.04
CA GLN A 128 22.70 15.10 9.78
C GLN A 128 21.79 14.73 10.97
N LEU A 129 21.33 13.47 11.05
CA LEU A 129 20.49 13.04 12.16
C LEU A 129 21.27 13.03 13.48
N PRO A 130 20.61 13.21 14.64
CA PRO A 130 21.21 12.93 15.94
C PRO A 130 21.77 11.50 16.02
N SER A 131 22.89 11.32 16.73
CA SER A 131 23.61 10.04 16.80
C SER A 131 22.73 8.87 17.27
N SER A 132 21.79 9.11 18.17
CA SER A 132 20.83 8.10 18.65
C SER A 132 19.86 7.62 17.57
N LEU A 133 19.45 8.50 16.66
CA LEU A 133 18.62 8.16 15.51
C LEU A 133 19.43 7.46 14.42
N GLN A 134 20.68 7.87 14.20
CA GLN A 134 21.61 7.16 13.31
C GLN A 134 21.81 5.71 13.78
N GLN A 135 22.14 5.52 15.06
CA GLN A 135 22.32 4.19 15.67
C GLN A 135 21.06 3.33 15.58
N ARG A 136 19.87 3.93 15.75
CA ARG A 136 18.60 3.23 15.56
C ARG A 136 18.49 2.67 14.14
N ILE A 137 18.69 3.52 13.12
CA ILE A 137 18.59 3.12 11.72
C ILE A 137 19.62 2.03 11.38
N GLU A 138 20.87 2.17 11.84
CA GLU A 138 21.91 1.15 11.64
C GLU A 138 21.55 -0.19 12.28
N ARG A 139 20.88 -0.18 13.45
CA ARG A 139 20.38 -1.40 14.09
C ARG A 139 19.26 -2.08 13.28
N LEU A 140 18.43 -1.30 12.58
CA LEU A 140 17.34 -1.83 11.76
C LEU A 140 17.82 -2.35 10.40
N ARG A 141 18.87 -1.75 9.83
CA ARG A 141 19.40 -2.10 8.51
C ARG A 141 19.66 -3.59 8.29
N PRO A 142 20.29 -4.36 9.22
CA PRO A 142 20.51 -5.80 9.02
C PRO A 142 19.27 -6.67 9.26
N LEU A 143 18.18 -6.12 9.80
CA LEU A 143 16.96 -6.89 10.14
C LEU A 143 15.98 -6.99 8.97
N ILE A 144 16.17 -6.19 7.92
CA ILE A 144 15.26 -6.09 6.78
C ILE A 144 16.07 -6.25 5.50
N GLU A 145 15.71 -7.25 4.69
CA GLU A 145 16.27 -7.40 3.35
C GLU A 145 16.01 -6.14 2.52
N ASN A 146 17.00 -5.68 1.75
CA ASN A 146 16.90 -4.46 0.93
C ASN A 146 16.47 -3.19 1.69
N PHE A 147 16.77 -3.09 2.99
CA PHE A 147 16.39 -1.96 3.85
C PHE A 147 16.64 -0.59 3.22
N ASP A 148 17.79 -0.42 2.56
CA ASP A 148 18.19 0.84 1.94
C ASP A 148 17.23 1.30 0.83
N ILE A 149 16.68 0.35 0.08
CA ILE A 149 15.73 0.62 -1.01
C ILE A 149 14.32 0.78 -0.44
N ASP A 150 13.93 -0.14 0.44
CA ASP A 150 12.55 -0.28 0.87
C ASP A 150 12.16 0.67 2.00
N ARG A 151 13.12 1.06 2.86
CA ARG A 151 12.84 1.66 4.17
C ARG A 151 13.64 2.90 4.51
N LEU A 152 14.88 3.01 4.03
CA LEU A 152 15.79 4.07 4.48
C LEU A 152 15.22 5.48 4.32
N GLU A 153 14.59 5.78 3.18
CA GLU A 153 13.98 7.10 2.94
C GLU A 153 12.90 7.42 4.00
N LEU A 154 12.03 6.45 4.29
CA LEU A 154 10.96 6.61 5.27
C LEU A 154 11.52 6.71 6.70
N GLU A 155 12.53 5.91 7.05
CA GLU A 155 13.16 5.91 8.37
C GLU A 155 13.96 7.21 8.63
N ILE A 156 14.62 7.77 7.61
CA ILE A 156 15.21 9.11 7.67
C ILE A 156 14.10 10.15 7.84
N PHE A 157 13.05 10.11 7.03
CA PHE A 157 11.95 11.07 7.09
C PHE A 157 11.31 11.14 8.48
N VAL A 158 10.93 10.01 9.09
CA VAL A 158 10.32 10.02 10.44
C VAL A 158 11.32 10.46 11.52
N SER A 159 12.62 10.21 11.33
CA SER A 159 13.67 10.65 12.25
C SER A 159 13.89 12.16 12.18
N GLU A 160 13.90 12.75 10.98
CA GLU A 160 13.96 14.21 10.80
C GLU A 160 12.74 14.90 11.41
N GLN A 161 11.53 14.37 11.13
CA GLN A 161 10.30 14.91 11.69
C GLN A 161 10.25 14.79 13.22
N ALA A 162 10.84 13.74 13.79
CA ALA A 162 10.98 13.63 15.24
C ALA A 162 11.85 14.75 15.85
N VAL A 163 12.92 15.17 15.15
CA VAL A 163 13.75 16.31 15.57
C VAL A 163 12.95 17.61 15.50
N VAL A 164 12.27 17.86 14.38
CA VAL A 164 11.43 19.06 14.19
C VAL A 164 10.35 19.18 15.26
N ILE A 165 9.66 18.07 15.57
CA ILE A 165 8.64 18.05 16.63
C ILE A 165 9.31 18.26 18.00
N ALA A 166 10.45 17.61 18.28
CA ALA A 166 11.15 17.77 19.56
C ALA A 166 11.55 19.23 19.83
N GLU A 167 12.10 19.91 18.82
CA GLU A 167 12.52 21.32 18.92
C GLU A 167 11.34 22.26 19.16
N ALA A 168 10.23 22.07 18.43
CA ALA A 168 9.04 22.93 18.57
C ALA A 168 8.28 22.69 19.88
N VAL A 169 8.14 21.42 20.29
CA VAL A 169 7.32 21.02 21.44
C VAL A 169 8.09 21.17 22.76
N GLY A 170 9.38 20.83 22.78
CA GLY A 170 10.31 21.05 23.89
C GLY A 170 10.13 20.18 25.15
N ASN A 171 8.97 19.55 25.39
CA ASN A 171 8.80 18.62 26.51
C ASN A 171 7.72 17.54 26.31
N PRO A 172 7.79 16.41 27.03
CA PRO A 172 6.88 15.28 26.83
C PRO A 172 5.40 15.57 27.08
N ARG A 173 5.06 16.55 27.95
CA ARG A 173 3.65 16.90 28.22
C ARG A 173 3.02 17.59 27.02
N LYS A 174 3.73 18.54 26.41
CA LYS A 174 3.27 19.23 25.20
C LYS A 174 3.16 18.28 24.00
N LEU A 175 3.99 17.23 23.93
CA LEU A 175 3.90 16.21 22.88
C LEU A 175 2.56 15.46 22.91
N LEU A 176 2.03 15.19 24.11
CA LEU A 176 0.72 14.55 24.25
C LEU A 176 -0.41 15.46 23.74
N ALA A 177 -0.30 16.77 23.99
CA ALA A 177 -1.25 17.75 23.47
C ALA A 177 -1.18 17.83 21.93
N PHE A 178 0.04 17.90 21.37
CA PHE A 178 0.28 17.87 19.93
C PHE A 178 -0.37 16.65 19.26
N ARG A 179 -0.14 15.44 19.80
CA ARG A 179 -0.73 14.20 19.24
C ARG A 179 -2.26 14.16 19.22
N ARG A 180 -2.92 14.94 20.08
CA ARG A 180 -4.39 15.00 20.19
C ARG A 180 -5.00 16.17 19.43
N ALA A 181 -4.17 17.12 19.00
CA ALA A 181 -4.61 18.28 18.26
C ALA A 181 -5.08 17.89 16.85
N SER A 182 -5.90 18.74 16.23
CA SER A 182 -6.29 18.56 14.84
C SER A 182 -5.08 18.73 13.91
N ASP A 183 -5.16 18.23 12.67
CA ASP A 183 -4.10 18.40 11.67
C ASP A 183 -3.71 19.88 11.48
N HIS A 184 -4.72 20.76 11.40
CA HIS A 184 -4.52 22.20 11.32
C HIS A 184 -3.73 22.75 12.52
N ASP A 185 -4.14 22.38 13.74
CA ASP A 185 -3.48 22.84 14.97
C ASP A 185 -2.07 22.25 15.13
N GLN A 186 -1.83 21.02 14.65
CA GLN A 186 -0.50 20.40 14.65
C GLN A 186 0.49 21.21 13.81
N HIS A 187 0.07 21.66 12.62
CA HIS A 187 0.91 22.51 11.77
C HIS A 187 1.12 23.92 12.34
N GLN A 188 0.19 24.45 13.14
CA GLN A 188 0.42 25.70 13.88
C GLN A 188 1.44 25.51 15.02
N LEU A 189 1.34 24.40 15.75
CA LEU A 189 2.24 24.08 16.86
C LEU A 189 3.66 23.73 16.38
N VAL A 190 3.78 23.12 15.20
CA VAL A 190 5.04 22.69 14.60
C VAL A 190 5.10 23.20 13.15
N PRO A 191 5.51 24.46 12.91
CA PRO A 191 5.49 25.05 11.56
C PRO A 191 6.35 24.32 10.52
N GLY A 192 7.37 23.57 10.96
CA GLY A 192 8.22 22.74 10.09
C GLY A 192 7.69 21.32 9.83
N LEU A 193 6.51 20.97 10.37
CA LEU A 193 5.92 19.64 10.19
C LEU A 193 5.55 19.42 8.72
N SER A 194 5.95 18.27 8.17
CA SER A 194 5.63 17.89 6.81
C SER A 194 4.18 17.46 6.65
N THR A 195 3.51 17.86 5.56
CA THR A 195 2.17 17.38 5.20
C THR A 195 2.18 15.99 4.57
N ALA A 196 3.35 15.41 4.31
CA ALA A 196 3.50 14.11 3.66
C ALA A 196 3.31 12.91 4.61
N HIS A 197 2.91 13.16 5.86
CA HIS A 197 2.71 12.10 6.84
C HIS A 197 1.49 11.23 6.52
N SER A 198 1.67 9.91 6.63
CA SER A 198 0.58 9.01 7.02
C SER A 198 0.43 9.01 8.54
N GLY A 199 -0.74 8.60 9.06
CA GLY A 199 -0.96 8.47 10.50
C GLY A 199 0.08 7.59 11.21
N LEU A 200 0.56 6.52 10.56
CA LEU A 200 1.63 5.66 11.09
C LEU A 200 2.99 6.35 11.12
N SER A 201 3.32 7.11 10.07
CA SER A 201 4.59 7.85 10.02
C SER A 201 4.64 8.96 11.08
N LEU A 202 3.53 9.67 11.31
CA LEU A 202 3.42 10.69 12.34
C LEU A 202 3.49 10.08 13.75
N ALA A 203 2.79 8.96 13.97
CA ALA A 203 2.85 8.24 15.25
C ALA A 203 4.28 7.78 15.57
N THR A 204 5.01 7.27 14.55
CA THR A 204 6.42 6.88 14.68
C THR A 204 7.30 8.09 15.02
N ALA A 205 7.16 9.21 14.30
CA ALA A 205 7.90 10.43 14.61
C ALA A 205 7.63 10.94 16.03
N CYS A 206 6.38 10.90 16.49
CA CYS A 206 6.01 11.28 17.86
C CYS A 206 6.65 10.36 18.92
N ASP A 207 6.69 9.05 18.69
CA ASP A 207 7.29 8.12 19.65
C ASP A 207 8.82 8.30 19.74
N LEU A 208 9.47 8.56 18.59
CA LEU A 208 10.89 8.93 18.55
C LEU A 208 11.11 10.27 19.28
N THR A 209 10.25 11.26 19.05
CA THR A 209 10.28 12.56 19.74
C THR A 209 10.22 12.40 21.26
N ARG A 210 9.34 11.53 21.76
CA ARG A 210 9.25 11.24 23.21
C ARG A 210 10.58 10.74 23.78
N GLY A 211 11.30 9.91 23.02
CA GLY A 211 12.62 9.43 23.43
C GLY A 211 13.67 10.54 23.44
N LEU A 212 13.68 11.41 22.42
CA LEU A 212 14.58 12.57 22.34
C LEU A 212 14.35 13.56 23.50
N LEU A 213 13.10 13.82 23.85
CA LEU A 213 12.73 14.76 24.94
C LEU A 213 12.98 14.20 26.34
N GLY A 214 13.26 12.91 26.46
CA GLY A 214 13.37 12.22 27.74
C GLY A 214 14.74 12.31 28.43
N GLY A 215 15.72 12.98 27.81
CA GLY A 215 17.09 13.07 28.32
C GLY A 215 17.90 11.78 28.15
N PRO A 216 19.11 11.70 28.73
CA PRO A 216 20.11 10.65 28.42
C PRO A 216 19.62 9.22 28.61
N THR A 217 18.80 8.96 29.64
CA THR A 217 18.24 7.63 29.94
C THR A 217 17.13 7.19 28.98
N HIS A 218 16.61 8.10 28.15
CA HIS A 218 15.59 7.82 27.15
C HIS A 218 16.15 7.77 25.72
N THR A 219 17.35 8.30 25.51
CA THR A 219 18.11 8.13 24.26
C THR A 219 18.34 6.66 23.90
N ASP A 220 18.65 5.80 24.89
CA ASP A 220 18.77 4.35 24.68
C ASP A 220 17.47 3.70 24.19
N LYS A 221 16.32 4.24 24.58
CA LYS A 221 15.02 3.76 24.13
C LYS A 221 14.77 4.12 22.67
N VAL A 222 15.29 5.25 22.20
CA VAL A 222 15.25 5.63 20.77
C VAL A 222 15.99 4.57 19.95
N VAL A 223 17.22 4.22 20.34
CA VAL A 223 18.03 3.22 19.62
C VAL A 223 17.31 1.87 19.52
N LYS A 224 16.63 1.46 20.59
CA LYS A 224 15.90 0.17 20.67
C LYS A 224 14.48 0.20 20.09
N TYR A 225 13.98 1.36 19.65
CA TYR A 225 12.62 1.48 19.13
C TYR A 225 12.50 0.85 17.74
N HIS A 226 11.56 -0.09 17.61
CA HIS A 226 11.15 -0.65 16.32
C HIS A 226 9.93 0.13 15.84
N SER A 227 9.99 0.68 14.62
CA SER A 227 8.85 1.45 14.08
C SER A 227 7.67 0.52 13.83
N TYR A 228 6.46 1.07 13.98
CA TYR A 228 5.22 0.43 13.47
C TYR A 228 5.21 0.27 11.94
N LEU A 229 6.25 0.77 11.28
CA LEU A 229 6.46 0.73 9.84
C LEU A 229 7.15 -0.57 9.43
N GLN A 230 7.76 -1.32 10.36
CA GLN A 230 8.17 -2.69 10.08
C GLN A 230 6.92 -3.55 9.89
N PRO A 231 6.87 -4.44 8.87
CA PRO A 231 5.88 -5.49 8.89
C PRO A 231 6.03 -6.22 10.23
N ILE A 232 4.92 -6.47 10.92
CA ILE A 232 4.93 -7.32 12.11
C ILE A 232 5.22 -8.74 11.60
N CYS A 233 6.50 -9.04 11.37
CA CYS A 233 6.95 -10.39 11.01
C CYS A 233 6.93 -11.20 12.31
N GLY A 234 5.79 -11.85 12.55
CA GLY A 234 5.56 -12.80 13.61
C GLY A 234 4.37 -13.67 13.22
N GLY A 235 4.60 -14.56 12.25
CA GLY A 235 3.66 -15.58 11.81
C GLY A 235 4.39 -16.53 10.86
N ALA A 236 5.05 -17.53 11.48
CA ALA A 236 5.74 -18.71 10.95
C ALA A 236 5.77 -18.94 9.43
#